data_AF-A0A1T5L2K9-F1
#
_entry.id   AF-A0A1T5L2K9-F1
#
_cell.length_a   1.000
_cell.length_b   1.000
_cell.length_c   1.000
_cell.angle_alpha   90.00
_cell.angle_beta   90.00
_cell.angle_gamma   90.00
#
_symmetry.space_group_name_H-M   'P 1'
#
loop_
_entity.id
_entity.type
_entity.pdbx_description
1 polymer ?
#
loop_
_entity_poly.entity_id
_entity_poly.type
_entity_poly.pdbx_seq_one_letter_code
_entity_poly.pdbx_strand_id
1 'polypeptide(L)'
;MKIQFTLLVEESKQLIALGTMKHPKLKGAYEKGKIVLKGGTTVSRISEFMLNTPLRICGRITQRGTVSSLSDSRKPHTILVENGKWRNIDEEVAEVMKELSSDDLIVCGANAFDSNGKAALMAGSPGGGNIGQSLSSWYTEGIPVLIPVGIEKMIPGNLDEIINRSGRKGKDVSTGMAVGLFPISGELIREIEAIKYLANVECQAVGSGGLNEANGSVTLEVWGRDEEVNKILEAVMEIKNERKYISGTRESLVECEAPCKSCKNHIGCGYKSGLLKEEKRKKLGIITIGQSPRNDLIPDIENILNKEILLKQCGALDEYKYEEVLEKFSPQKGDSVLVTRMRDGRQVRIGEKYIINLLQKCIDKLEIEGIETILLLCTGKFPKFKHNSLLIKPHELLHTTVSKLAAGEKIGVILPHEDQITQAIEWWKNGESEISIEIASPYGDVENVKKAAQKLIDKDVKFIFMDCMGYTGEMKELVKGITGKYVILPRTLIARMINEIC
;
A
#
# COMPACT_ATOMS: atom_id res chain seq x y z
N MET A 1 -23.55 -16.68 -24.46
CA MET A 1 -23.03 -15.30 -24.48
C MET A 1 -21.50 -15.30 -24.60
N LYS A 2 -20.90 -14.19 -25.09
CA LYS A 2 -19.46 -13.94 -25.11
C LYS A 2 -19.19 -12.54 -24.56
N ILE A 3 -18.22 -12.41 -23.66
CA ILE A 3 -17.81 -11.14 -23.05
C ILE A 3 -16.29 -10.95 -23.19
N GLN A 4 -15.85 -9.70 -23.09
CA GLN A 4 -14.45 -9.32 -23.08
C GLN A 4 -14.18 -8.34 -21.94
N PHE A 5 -13.06 -8.51 -21.25
CA PHE A 5 -12.62 -7.58 -20.22
C PHE A 5 -11.10 -7.56 -20.11
N THR A 6 -10.56 -6.47 -19.58
CA THR A 6 -9.14 -6.29 -19.31
C THR A 6 -8.92 -6.23 -17.81
N LEU A 7 -7.94 -6.96 -17.28
CA LEU A 7 -7.56 -6.94 -15.87
C LEU A 7 -6.19 -6.29 -15.69
N LEU A 8 -6.08 -5.38 -14.72
CA LEU A 8 -4.80 -4.90 -14.21
C LEU A 8 -4.08 -6.04 -13.48
N VAL A 9 -2.76 -5.93 -13.29
CA VAL A 9 -1.96 -6.98 -12.62
C VAL A 9 -2.50 -7.33 -11.22
N GLU A 10 -2.92 -6.34 -10.43
CA GLU A 10 -3.50 -6.62 -9.09
C GLU A 10 -4.92 -7.22 -9.19
N GLU A 11 -5.71 -6.87 -10.20
CA GLU A 11 -7.03 -7.47 -10.47
C GLU A 11 -6.87 -8.94 -10.92
N SER A 12 -5.88 -9.23 -11.77
CA SER A 12 -5.50 -10.59 -12.17
C SER A 12 -5.11 -11.44 -10.96
N LYS A 13 -4.28 -10.92 -10.04
CA LYS A 13 -3.90 -11.64 -8.81
C LYS A 13 -5.12 -11.96 -7.95
N GLN A 14 -6.08 -11.05 -7.88
CA GLN A 14 -7.33 -11.27 -7.15
C GLN A 14 -8.18 -12.37 -7.79
N LEU A 15 -8.38 -12.31 -9.11
CA LEU A 15 -9.07 -13.35 -9.86
C LEU A 15 -8.41 -14.72 -9.67
N ILE A 16 -7.08 -14.79 -9.83
CA ILE A 16 -6.30 -16.01 -9.64
C ILE A 16 -6.45 -16.54 -8.22
N ALA A 17 -6.42 -15.66 -7.21
CA ALA A 17 -6.63 -16.07 -5.84
C ALA A 17 -8.05 -16.65 -5.62
N LEU A 18 -9.10 -15.99 -6.13
CA LEU A 18 -10.48 -16.49 -6.05
C LEU A 18 -10.62 -17.87 -6.72
N GLY A 19 -10.08 -18.03 -7.93
CA GLY A 19 -10.07 -19.33 -8.62
C GLY A 19 -9.28 -20.39 -7.86
N THR A 20 -8.13 -20.02 -7.27
CA THR A 20 -7.32 -20.93 -6.45
C THR A 20 -8.07 -21.38 -5.20
N MET A 21 -8.85 -20.50 -4.56
CA MET A 21 -9.75 -20.83 -3.43
C MET A 21 -10.86 -21.82 -3.81
N LYS A 22 -11.21 -21.92 -5.09
CA LYS A 22 -12.16 -22.93 -5.60
C LYS A 22 -11.51 -24.24 -5.99
N HIS A 23 -10.18 -24.30 -6.09
CA HIS A 23 -9.43 -25.46 -6.54
C HIS A 23 -9.65 -26.69 -5.63
N PRO A 24 -9.96 -27.89 -6.17
CA PRO A 24 -10.25 -29.08 -5.37
C PRO A 24 -9.13 -29.48 -4.39
N LYS A 25 -7.86 -29.48 -4.85
CA LYS A 25 -6.70 -29.79 -3.98
C LYS A 25 -6.55 -28.81 -2.81
N LEU A 26 -6.79 -27.51 -3.03
CA LEU A 26 -6.69 -26.52 -1.97
C LEU A 26 -7.79 -26.74 -0.92
N LYS A 27 -9.03 -26.97 -1.35
CA LYS A 27 -10.14 -27.29 -0.44
C LYS A 27 -9.88 -28.57 0.36
N GLY A 28 -9.45 -29.64 -0.32
CA GLY A 28 -9.14 -30.92 0.33
C GLY A 28 -8.03 -30.79 1.38
N ALA A 29 -6.93 -30.14 1.03
CA ALA A 29 -5.82 -29.90 1.96
C ALA A 29 -6.23 -28.97 3.11
N TYR A 30 -7.11 -27.99 2.88
CA TYR A 30 -7.58 -27.10 3.93
C TYR A 30 -8.47 -27.82 4.97
N GLU A 31 -9.26 -28.80 4.52
CA GLU A 31 -10.15 -29.58 5.38
C GLU A 31 -9.45 -30.68 6.17
N LYS A 32 -8.48 -31.38 5.56
CA LYS A 32 -7.94 -32.65 6.09
C LYS A 32 -6.42 -32.76 6.11
N GLY A 33 -5.70 -31.84 5.47
CA GLY A 33 -4.25 -31.87 5.34
C GLY A 33 -3.58 -30.61 5.86
N LYS A 34 -2.37 -30.39 5.37
CA LYS A 34 -1.57 -29.19 5.62
C LYS A 34 -1.37 -28.41 4.32
N ILE A 35 -1.33 -27.09 4.43
CA ILE A 35 -1.01 -26.21 3.31
C ILE A 35 0.21 -25.38 3.65
N VAL A 36 1.24 -25.44 2.82
CA VAL A 36 2.34 -24.47 2.87
C VAL A 36 2.08 -23.35 1.88
N LEU A 37 2.01 -22.12 2.40
CA LEU A 37 1.94 -20.91 1.58
C LEU A 37 3.31 -20.25 1.52
N LYS A 38 3.94 -20.24 0.35
CA LYS A 38 5.23 -19.58 0.11
C LYS A 38 5.01 -18.16 -0.41
N GLY A 39 5.59 -17.18 0.29
CA GLY A 39 5.42 -15.76 0.02
C GLY A 39 5.77 -15.32 -1.40
N GLY A 40 4.85 -14.56 -1.96
CA GLY A 40 4.89 -13.89 -3.25
C GLY A 40 3.61 -13.05 -3.33
N THR A 41 3.55 -12.02 -4.16
CA THR A 41 2.40 -11.09 -4.16
C THR A 41 1.08 -11.82 -4.45
N THR A 42 1.07 -12.81 -5.35
CA THR A 42 -0.12 -13.64 -5.64
C THR A 42 -0.48 -14.58 -4.48
N VAL A 43 0.50 -15.26 -3.87
CA VAL A 43 0.24 -16.18 -2.74
C VAL A 43 -0.14 -15.41 -1.47
N SER A 44 0.41 -14.20 -1.29
CA SER A 44 0.01 -13.28 -0.22
C SER A 44 -1.46 -12.88 -0.36
N ARG A 45 -1.95 -12.65 -1.59
CA ARG A 45 -3.36 -12.38 -1.84
C ARG A 45 -4.25 -13.58 -1.49
N ILE A 46 -3.80 -14.81 -1.78
CA ILE A 46 -4.48 -16.04 -1.35
C ILE A 46 -4.51 -16.13 0.18
N SER A 47 -3.38 -15.84 0.84
CA SER A 47 -3.28 -15.82 2.30
C SER A 47 -4.19 -14.77 2.94
N GLU A 48 -4.35 -13.59 2.32
CA GLU A 48 -5.31 -12.57 2.76
C GLU A 48 -6.75 -13.09 2.69
N PHE A 49 -7.15 -13.73 1.58
CA PHE A 49 -8.50 -14.31 1.48
C PHE A 49 -8.74 -15.46 2.44
N MET A 50 -7.74 -16.32 2.64
CA MET A 50 -7.88 -17.53 3.44
C MET A 50 -7.75 -17.28 4.95
N LEU A 51 -6.89 -16.33 5.35
CA LEU A 51 -6.44 -16.17 6.74
C LEU A 51 -6.43 -14.71 7.22
N ASN A 52 -6.88 -13.75 6.40
CA ASN A 52 -6.80 -12.31 6.67
C ASN A 52 -5.38 -11.84 7.07
N THR A 53 -4.35 -12.50 6.52
CA THR A 53 -2.95 -12.27 6.88
C THR A 53 -2.08 -12.16 5.63
N PRO A 54 -1.42 -11.02 5.37
CA PRO A 54 -0.47 -10.87 4.27
C PRO A 54 0.86 -11.56 4.57
N LEU A 55 1.53 -12.04 3.53
CA LEU A 55 2.87 -12.65 3.62
C LEU A 55 3.96 -11.63 3.27
N ARG A 56 5.14 -11.81 3.87
CA ARG A 56 6.32 -11.01 3.55
C ARG A 56 6.78 -11.30 2.13
N ILE A 57 7.16 -10.27 1.37
CA ILE A 57 7.73 -10.40 0.02
C ILE A 57 9.26 -10.26 0.09
N CYS A 58 10.00 -11.26 -0.40
CA CYS A 58 11.46 -11.29 -0.36
C CYS A 58 12.10 -10.54 -1.54
N GLY A 59 11.80 -10.95 -2.77
CA GLY A 59 12.31 -10.35 -4.00
C GLY A 59 11.17 -9.92 -4.92
N ARG A 60 11.43 -8.91 -5.76
CA ARG A 60 10.48 -8.40 -6.74
C ARG A 60 11.19 -7.75 -7.92
N ILE A 61 10.42 -7.43 -8.96
CA ILE A 61 10.87 -6.59 -10.06
C ILE A 61 10.19 -5.23 -9.89
N THR A 62 10.97 -4.15 -9.94
CA THR A 62 10.48 -2.76 -9.97
C THR A 62 11.10 -2.04 -11.16
N GLN A 63 10.84 -0.74 -11.32
CA GLN A 63 11.51 0.09 -12.33
C GLN A 63 13.04 0.05 -12.23
N ARG A 64 13.59 -0.21 -11.03
CA ARG A 64 15.04 -0.38 -10.80
C ARG A 64 15.58 -1.76 -11.20
N GLY A 65 14.71 -2.68 -11.60
CA GLY A 65 15.04 -4.07 -11.91
C GLY A 65 14.78 -5.02 -10.74
N THR A 66 15.65 -6.01 -10.54
CA THR A 66 15.46 -7.08 -9.55
C THR A 66 15.93 -6.64 -8.16
N VAL A 67 15.00 -6.38 -7.25
CA VAL A 67 15.27 -5.77 -5.94
C VAL A 67 14.71 -6.59 -4.77
N SER A 68 15.35 -6.44 -3.60
CA SER A 68 14.97 -7.08 -2.34
C SER A 68 14.19 -6.10 -1.47
N SER A 69 13.73 -6.51 -0.29
CA SER A 69 13.26 -5.57 0.74
C SER A 69 14.42 -4.76 1.34
N LEU A 70 14.16 -3.52 1.77
CA LEU A 70 15.12 -2.64 2.44
C LEU A 70 15.49 -3.14 3.84
N SER A 71 14.48 -3.59 4.58
CA SER A 71 14.62 -4.03 5.95
C SER A 71 14.31 -5.52 6.08
N ASP A 72 14.95 -6.14 7.06
CA ASP A 72 14.59 -7.48 7.50
C ASP A 72 13.30 -7.37 8.34
N SER A 73 12.30 -8.15 7.97
CA SER A 73 11.00 -8.19 8.64
C SER A 73 10.83 -9.53 9.33
N ARG A 74 10.36 -9.51 10.57
CA ARG A 74 9.99 -10.74 11.31
C ARG A 74 8.66 -11.34 10.86
N LYS A 75 7.88 -10.63 10.03
CA LYS A 75 6.66 -11.17 9.44
C LYS A 75 6.98 -12.39 8.56
N PRO A 76 6.12 -13.42 8.58
CA PRO A 76 6.38 -14.67 7.90
C PRO A 76 6.43 -14.48 6.38
N HIS A 77 7.45 -15.04 5.73
CA HIS A 77 7.44 -15.24 4.29
C HIS A 77 6.76 -16.56 3.93
N THR A 78 6.92 -17.58 4.75
CA THR A 78 6.39 -18.92 4.55
C THR A 78 5.62 -19.34 5.79
N ILE A 79 4.39 -19.83 5.60
CA ILE A 79 3.55 -20.33 6.69
C ILE A 79 3.09 -21.75 6.39
N LEU A 80 2.93 -22.53 7.46
CA LEU A 80 2.20 -23.79 7.46
C LEU A 80 0.81 -23.53 8.00
N VAL A 81 -0.21 -24.02 7.30
CA VAL A 81 -1.62 -23.96 7.67
C VAL A 81 -2.11 -25.37 7.94
N GLU A 82 -2.73 -25.55 9.10
CA GLU A 82 -3.28 -26.84 9.55
C GLU A 82 -4.45 -26.57 10.50
N ASN A 83 -5.57 -27.26 10.29
CA ASN A 83 -6.77 -27.13 11.13
C ASN A 83 -7.26 -25.67 11.32
N GLY A 84 -7.23 -24.88 10.24
CA GLY A 84 -7.62 -23.46 10.24
C GLY A 84 -6.67 -22.51 10.99
N LYS A 85 -5.55 -23.02 11.54
CA LYS A 85 -4.50 -22.23 12.20
C LYS A 85 -3.27 -22.18 11.31
N TRP A 86 -2.44 -21.16 11.52
CA TRP A 86 -1.18 -21.03 10.80
C TRP A 86 -0.01 -20.72 11.73
N ARG A 87 1.20 -21.15 11.35
CA ARG A 87 2.46 -20.82 12.02
C ARG A 87 3.53 -20.41 11.01
N ASN A 88 4.43 -19.52 11.43
CA ASN A 88 5.61 -19.15 10.65
C ASN A 88 6.58 -20.34 10.60
N ILE A 89 7.06 -20.70 9.40
CA ILE A 89 8.03 -21.79 9.21
C ILE A 89 9.31 -21.33 8.51
N ASP A 90 9.56 -20.02 8.42
CA ASP A 90 10.71 -19.46 7.69
C ASP A 90 12.06 -20.09 8.07
N GLU A 91 12.25 -20.46 9.34
CA GLU A 91 13.50 -21.03 9.87
C GLU A 91 13.58 -22.57 9.75
N GLU A 92 12.47 -23.24 9.44
CA GLU A 92 12.34 -24.70 9.49
C GLU A 92 11.70 -25.29 8.23
N VAL A 93 11.63 -24.52 7.13
CA VAL A 93 10.99 -24.92 5.86
C VAL A 93 11.44 -26.32 5.43
N ALA A 94 12.74 -26.60 5.41
CA ALA A 94 13.26 -27.87 4.91
C ALA A 94 12.84 -29.07 5.77
N GLU A 95 12.70 -28.90 7.08
CA GLU A 95 12.24 -29.97 7.96
C GLU A 95 10.74 -30.19 7.82
N VAL A 96 9.96 -29.10 7.78
CA VAL A 96 8.50 -29.18 7.55
C VAL A 96 8.18 -29.89 6.24
N MET A 97 8.91 -29.60 5.16
CA MET A 97 8.66 -30.24 3.85
C MET A 97 8.90 -31.75 3.85
N LYS A 98 9.73 -32.29 4.75
CA LYS A 98 9.95 -33.75 4.86
C LYS A 98 8.80 -34.47 5.58
N GLU A 99 7.98 -33.74 6.32
CA GLU A 99 6.84 -34.28 7.07
C GLU A 99 5.52 -34.23 6.28
N LEU A 100 5.54 -33.62 5.10
CA LEU A 100 4.38 -33.51 4.22
C LEU A 100 4.27 -34.74 3.32
N SER A 101 3.09 -34.94 2.77
CA SER A 101 2.71 -36.10 1.97
C SER A 101 1.86 -35.70 0.76
N SER A 102 1.39 -36.70 0.01
CA SER A 102 0.49 -36.50 -1.13
C SER A 102 -0.88 -35.90 -0.79
N ASP A 103 -1.28 -35.95 0.49
CA ASP A 103 -2.53 -35.36 0.99
C ASP A 103 -2.40 -33.88 1.35
N ASP A 104 -1.15 -33.39 1.42
CA ASP A 104 -0.83 -31.99 1.72
C ASP A 104 -0.68 -31.16 0.44
N LEU A 105 -0.44 -29.86 0.60
CA LEU A 105 -0.35 -28.96 -0.54
C LEU A 105 0.69 -27.86 -0.35
N ILE A 106 1.43 -27.58 -1.42
CA ILE A 106 2.28 -26.38 -1.50
C ILE A 106 1.64 -25.40 -2.49
N VAL A 107 1.49 -24.15 -2.06
CA VAL A 107 1.10 -23.04 -2.94
C VAL A 107 2.28 -22.09 -3.08
N CYS A 108 2.86 -22.06 -4.29
CA CYS A 108 4.07 -21.32 -4.58
C CYS A 108 3.94 -20.65 -5.95
N GLY A 109 3.86 -19.32 -5.98
CA GLY A 109 3.85 -18.58 -7.25
C GLY A 109 5.19 -18.65 -7.98
N ALA A 110 5.21 -18.24 -9.25
CA ALA A 110 6.41 -18.21 -10.09
C ALA A 110 6.85 -16.77 -10.44
N ASN A 111 8.09 -16.64 -10.91
CA ASN A 111 8.61 -15.43 -11.56
C ASN A 111 8.50 -15.50 -13.09
N ALA A 112 8.50 -16.70 -13.66
CA ALA A 112 8.37 -16.94 -15.08
C ALA A 112 7.68 -18.27 -15.34
N PHE A 113 6.97 -18.35 -16.47
CA PHE A 113 6.57 -19.62 -17.09
C PHE A 113 6.68 -19.54 -18.62
N ASP A 114 6.75 -20.67 -19.30
CA ASP A 114 6.82 -20.74 -20.77
C ASP A 114 5.59 -21.42 -21.40
N SER A 115 5.55 -21.46 -22.73
CA SER A 115 4.45 -22.08 -23.50
C SER A 115 4.37 -23.61 -23.34
N ASN A 116 5.40 -24.25 -22.78
CA ASN A 116 5.42 -25.68 -22.48
C ASN A 116 4.87 -25.99 -21.08
N GLY A 117 4.40 -24.97 -20.35
CA GLY A 117 3.90 -25.12 -18.99
C GLY A 117 5.01 -25.32 -17.95
N LYS A 118 6.27 -24.99 -18.28
CA LYS A 118 7.37 -24.99 -17.30
C LYS A 118 7.35 -23.68 -16.53
N ALA A 119 7.70 -23.72 -15.24
CA ALA A 119 7.76 -22.54 -14.39
C ALA A 119 9.09 -22.45 -13.63
N ALA A 120 9.50 -21.22 -13.30
CA ALA A 120 10.72 -20.95 -12.57
C ALA A 120 10.58 -19.79 -11.58
N LEU A 121 11.40 -19.86 -10.53
CA LEU A 121 11.61 -18.78 -9.57
C LEU A 121 12.95 -18.10 -9.80
N MET A 122 13.00 -16.80 -9.55
CA MET A 122 14.24 -16.04 -9.52
C MET A 122 14.86 -16.09 -8.12
N ALA A 123 16.16 -16.37 -8.06
CA ALA A 123 16.95 -16.42 -6.84
C ALA A 123 18.04 -15.34 -6.83
N GLY A 124 17.88 -14.36 -5.93
CA GLY A 124 18.95 -13.42 -5.58
C GLY A 124 19.87 -13.94 -4.46
N SER A 125 19.47 -14.99 -3.74
CA SER A 125 20.24 -15.64 -2.67
C SER A 125 20.98 -16.89 -3.18
N PRO A 126 22.09 -17.31 -2.54
CA PRO A 126 22.74 -18.58 -2.88
C PRO A 126 21.76 -19.74 -2.68
N GLY A 127 21.70 -20.66 -3.66
CA GLY A 127 20.84 -21.84 -3.60
C GLY A 127 19.33 -21.57 -3.52
N GLY A 128 18.86 -20.34 -3.80
CA GLY A 128 17.45 -19.97 -3.68
C GLY A 128 16.95 -19.80 -2.23
N GLY A 129 17.85 -19.76 -1.24
CA GLY A 129 17.50 -19.75 0.18
C GLY A 129 16.77 -21.02 0.62
N ASN A 130 16.00 -20.94 1.71
CA ASN A 130 15.34 -22.11 2.31
C ASN A 130 14.33 -22.78 1.37
N ILE A 131 13.69 -22.01 0.47
CA ILE A 131 12.79 -22.57 -0.55
C ILE A 131 13.58 -23.39 -1.56
N GLY A 132 14.62 -22.82 -2.17
CA GLY A 132 15.44 -23.55 -3.15
C GLY A 132 16.10 -24.80 -2.55
N GLN A 133 16.50 -24.76 -1.28
CA GLN A 133 17.09 -25.89 -0.56
C GLN A 133 16.09 -27.00 -0.21
N SER A 134 14.78 -26.71 -0.17
CA SER A 134 13.75 -27.70 0.17
C SER A 134 13.08 -28.35 -1.05
N LEU A 135 13.39 -27.90 -2.27
CA LEU A 135 12.74 -28.39 -3.50
C LEU A 135 12.84 -29.90 -3.69
N SER A 136 13.95 -30.53 -3.28
CA SER A 136 14.07 -31.98 -3.39
C SER A 136 12.96 -32.68 -2.62
N SER A 137 12.69 -32.25 -1.39
CA SER A 137 11.62 -32.79 -0.54
C SER A 137 10.24 -32.58 -1.14
N TRP A 138 10.01 -31.49 -1.90
CA TRP A 138 8.71 -31.25 -2.52
C TRP A 138 8.32 -32.40 -3.43
N TYR A 139 9.28 -32.89 -4.22
CA TYR A 139 9.04 -33.90 -5.22
C TYR A 139 9.29 -35.32 -4.71
N THR A 140 10.26 -35.53 -3.82
CA THR A 140 10.53 -36.87 -3.26
C THR A 140 9.44 -37.32 -2.31
N GLU A 141 8.82 -36.41 -1.55
CA GLU A 141 7.68 -36.73 -0.69
C GLU A 141 6.34 -36.71 -1.44
N GLY A 142 6.36 -36.48 -2.76
CA GLY A 142 5.17 -36.54 -3.62
C GLY A 142 4.15 -35.43 -3.37
N ILE A 143 4.58 -34.27 -2.86
CA ILE A 143 3.69 -33.19 -2.44
C ILE A 143 3.11 -32.47 -3.67
N PRO A 144 1.78 -32.39 -3.82
CA PRO A 144 1.17 -31.59 -4.87
C PRO A 144 1.52 -30.09 -4.74
N VAL A 145 1.88 -29.48 -5.86
CA VAL A 145 2.22 -28.04 -5.94
C VAL A 145 1.22 -27.31 -6.84
N LEU A 146 0.61 -26.24 -6.33
CA LEU A 146 -0.13 -25.26 -7.12
C LEU A 146 0.72 -24.01 -7.33
N ILE A 147 0.76 -23.55 -8.58
CA ILE A 147 1.56 -22.41 -9.02
C ILE A 147 0.62 -21.30 -9.53
N PRO A 148 0.06 -20.47 -8.62
CA PRO A 148 -0.71 -19.31 -9.01
C PRO A 148 0.22 -18.26 -9.64
N VAL A 149 0.00 -17.97 -10.92
CA VAL A 149 0.88 -17.13 -11.73
C VAL A 149 0.07 -16.41 -12.81
N GLY A 150 0.20 -15.09 -12.91
CA GLY A 150 -0.51 -14.35 -13.95
C GLY A 150 0.20 -14.42 -15.30
N ILE A 151 -0.58 -14.25 -16.37
CA ILE A 151 -0.11 -14.32 -17.77
C ILE A 151 0.98 -13.28 -18.05
N GLU A 152 1.07 -12.19 -17.28
CA GLU A 152 2.13 -11.19 -17.42
C GLU A 152 3.54 -11.74 -17.17
N LYS A 153 3.65 -12.93 -16.56
CA LYS A 153 4.92 -13.62 -16.30
C LYS A 153 5.28 -14.67 -17.34
N MET A 154 4.53 -14.76 -18.43
CA MET A 154 4.93 -15.62 -19.55
C MET A 154 6.18 -15.03 -20.20
N ILE A 155 7.23 -15.84 -20.36
CA ILE A 155 8.45 -15.43 -21.05
C ILE A 155 8.61 -16.19 -22.38
N PRO A 156 9.21 -15.56 -23.41
CA PRO A 156 9.52 -16.26 -24.65
C PRO A 156 10.68 -17.25 -24.47
N GLY A 157 10.70 -18.30 -25.28
CA GLY A 157 11.77 -19.30 -25.33
C GLY A 157 11.48 -20.55 -24.49
N ASN A 158 12.44 -21.49 -24.49
CA ASN A 158 12.37 -22.71 -23.71
C ASN A 158 12.98 -22.48 -22.32
N LEU A 159 12.20 -22.69 -21.26
CA LEU A 159 12.64 -22.35 -19.91
C LEU A 159 13.82 -23.19 -19.42
N ASP A 160 13.91 -24.47 -19.81
CA ASP A 160 15.02 -25.35 -19.42
C ASP A 160 16.35 -24.86 -20.00
N GLU A 161 16.34 -24.39 -21.26
CA GLU A 161 17.52 -23.77 -21.88
C GLU A 161 17.92 -22.45 -21.19
N ILE A 162 16.92 -21.62 -20.84
CA ILE A 162 17.14 -20.34 -20.17
C ILE A 162 17.73 -20.57 -18.76
N ILE A 163 17.22 -21.54 -18.01
CA ILE A 163 17.73 -21.90 -16.68
C ILE A 163 19.21 -22.30 -16.77
N ASN A 164 19.57 -23.17 -17.73
CA ASN A 164 20.95 -23.64 -17.89
C ASN A 164 21.95 -22.52 -18.22
N ARG A 165 21.49 -21.41 -18.81
CA ARG A 165 22.32 -20.27 -19.18
C ARG A 165 22.25 -19.11 -18.17
N SER A 166 21.29 -19.13 -17.24
CA SER A 166 21.00 -18.01 -16.35
C SER A 166 21.36 -18.32 -14.89
N GLY A 167 22.65 -18.15 -14.59
CA GLY A 167 23.18 -18.22 -13.22
C GLY A 167 23.19 -16.86 -12.52
N ARG A 168 23.15 -16.87 -11.18
CA ARG A 168 23.32 -15.64 -10.38
C ARG A 168 24.73 -15.05 -10.51
N LYS A 169 25.73 -15.92 -10.66
CA LYS A 169 27.15 -15.59 -10.92
C LYS A 169 27.37 -15.41 -12.43
N GLY A 170 28.48 -14.76 -12.80
CA GLY A 170 28.84 -14.56 -14.22
C GLY A 170 28.13 -13.37 -14.90
N LYS A 171 27.48 -12.50 -14.12
CA LYS A 171 26.93 -11.23 -14.59
C LYS A 171 27.85 -10.09 -14.17
N ASP A 172 28.35 -9.31 -15.13
CA ASP A 172 29.24 -8.18 -14.85
C ASP A 172 28.48 -7.02 -14.18
N VAL A 173 27.29 -6.71 -14.69
CA VAL A 173 26.41 -5.65 -14.18
C VAL A 173 24.94 -6.08 -14.29
N SER A 174 24.13 -5.71 -13.30
CA SER A 174 22.69 -5.93 -13.21
C SER A 174 22.00 -4.68 -12.66
N THR A 175 20.85 -4.32 -13.20
CA THR A 175 19.92 -3.34 -12.62
C THR A 175 19.25 -4.00 -11.40
N GLY A 176 19.80 -3.74 -10.21
CA GLY A 176 19.46 -4.47 -8.99
C GLY A 176 20.31 -5.73 -8.77
N MET A 177 19.89 -6.64 -7.90
CA MET A 177 20.63 -7.87 -7.63
C MET A 177 20.63 -8.80 -8.86
N ALA A 178 21.78 -9.36 -9.22
CA ALA A 178 21.80 -10.47 -10.16
C ALA A 178 20.95 -11.62 -9.63
N VAL A 179 20.15 -12.23 -10.51
CA VAL A 179 19.33 -13.40 -10.21
C VAL A 179 19.77 -14.61 -11.04
N GLY A 180 19.63 -15.81 -10.47
CA GLY A 180 19.58 -17.05 -11.24
C GLY A 180 18.16 -17.61 -11.27
N LEU A 181 17.91 -18.61 -12.10
CA LEU A 181 16.62 -19.31 -12.14
C LEU A 181 16.75 -20.72 -11.57
N PHE A 182 15.70 -21.20 -10.90
CA PHE A 182 15.54 -22.61 -10.59
C PHE A 182 14.13 -23.07 -10.96
N PRO A 183 13.99 -24.30 -11.50
CA PRO A 183 12.70 -24.81 -11.95
C PRO A 183 11.81 -25.15 -10.75
N ILE A 184 10.51 -24.91 -10.92
CA ILE A 184 9.46 -25.45 -10.06
C ILE A 184 8.45 -26.23 -10.93
N SER A 185 8.03 -27.39 -10.45
CA SER A 185 7.07 -28.26 -11.13
C SER A 185 5.78 -28.30 -10.33
N GLY A 186 4.65 -28.12 -11.00
CA GLY A 186 3.34 -28.04 -10.37
C GLY A 186 2.26 -27.63 -11.36
N GLU A 187 1.04 -27.54 -10.88
CA GLU A 187 -0.13 -27.15 -11.67
C GLU A 187 -0.21 -25.63 -11.77
N LEU A 188 -0.15 -25.09 -12.98
CA LEU A 188 -0.22 -23.65 -13.23
C LEU A 188 -1.67 -23.16 -13.16
N ILE A 189 -1.92 -22.19 -12.27
CA ILE A 189 -3.20 -21.50 -12.16
C ILE A 189 -3.01 -20.07 -12.65
N ARG A 190 -3.35 -19.83 -13.92
CA ARG A 190 -3.39 -18.50 -14.53
C ARG A 190 -4.82 -17.97 -14.52
N GLU A 191 -5.04 -16.77 -15.04
CA GLU A 191 -6.37 -16.17 -15.16
C GLU A 191 -7.35 -17.10 -15.88
N ILE A 192 -6.89 -17.80 -16.93
CA ILE A 192 -7.71 -18.73 -17.71
C ILE A 192 -8.19 -19.89 -16.85
N GLU A 193 -7.28 -20.58 -16.14
CA GLU A 193 -7.68 -21.70 -15.27
C GLU A 193 -8.52 -21.21 -14.09
N ALA A 194 -8.17 -20.07 -13.49
CA ALA A 194 -8.91 -19.47 -12.39
C ALA A 194 -10.39 -19.21 -12.77
N ILE A 195 -10.64 -18.67 -13.97
CA ILE A 195 -11.99 -18.49 -14.51
C ILE A 195 -12.72 -19.82 -14.65
N LYS A 196 -12.04 -20.86 -15.14
CA LYS A 196 -12.62 -22.21 -15.29
C LYS A 196 -12.94 -22.89 -13.96
N TYR A 197 -12.24 -22.53 -12.87
CA TYR A 197 -12.62 -22.98 -11.52
C TYR A 197 -13.78 -22.19 -10.91
N LEU A 198 -14.06 -20.99 -11.41
CA LEU A 198 -15.16 -20.14 -10.94
C LEU A 198 -16.49 -20.45 -11.64
N ALA A 199 -16.44 -20.76 -12.93
CA ALA A 199 -17.61 -21.07 -13.75
C ALA A 199 -17.28 -22.03 -14.90
N ASN A 200 -18.30 -22.75 -15.40
CA ASN A 200 -18.15 -23.66 -16.53
C ASN A 200 -18.21 -22.89 -17.87
N VAL A 201 -17.09 -22.25 -18.22
CA VAL A 201 -16.93 -21.39 -19.41
C VAL A 201 -15.63 -21.71 -20.14
N GLU A 202 -15.56 -21.30 -21.41
CA GLU A 202 -14.30 -21.20 -22.13
C GLU A 202 -13.70 -19.81 -21.98
N CYS A 203 -12.37 -19.72 -21.98
CA CYS A 203 -11.63 -18.49 -21.75
C CYS A 203 -10.31 -18.49 -22.52
N GLN A 204 -9.94 -17.35 -23.09
CA GLN A 204 -8.67 -17.14 -23.77
C GLN A 204 -8.13 -15.73 -23.56
N ALA A 205 -6.81 -15.60 -23.41
CA ALA A 205 -6.14 -14.30 -23.49
C ALA A 205 -5.94 -13.87 -24.94
N VAL A 206 -6.38 -12.64 -25.25
CA VAL A 206 -6.35 -12.04 -26.59
C VAL A 206 -5.43 -10.82 -26.68
N GLY A 207 -4.93 -10.33 -25.55
CA GLY A 207 -3.94 -9.26 -25.51
C GLY A 207 -3.25 -9.17 -24.15
N SER A 208 -2.03 -8.67 -24.12
CA SER A 208 -1.28 -8.41 -22.89
C SER A 208 -0.42 -7.16 -23.03
N GLY A 209 -0.11 -6.53 -21.90
CA GLY A 209 0.53 -5.22 -21.84
C GLY A 209 -0.49 -4.08 -21.88
N GLY A 210 -0.03 -2.88 -21.58
CA GLY A 210 -0.84 -1.68 -21.48
C GLY A 210 0.04 -0.47 -21.17
N LEU A 211 -0.58 0.67 -20.87
CA LEU A 211 0.12 1.92 -20.55
C LEU A 211 -0.21 2.37 -19.12
N ASN A 212 0.71 3.11 -18.51
CA ASN A 212 0.54 3.66 -17.15
C ASN A 212 0.21 2.56 -16.12
N GLU A 213 -0.93 2.64 -15.46
CA GLU A 213 -1.37 1.65 -14.47
C GLU A 213 -1.79 0.31 -15.10
N ALA A 214 -2.00 0.27 -16.41
CA ALA A 214 -2.27 -0.95 -17.17
C ALA A 214 -1.00 -1.69 -17.63
N ASN A 215 0.19 -1.29 -17.19
CA ASN A 215 1.41 -2.06 -17.46
C ASN A 215 1.27 -3.51 -16.94
N GLY A 216 1.48 -4.49 -17.83
CA GLY A 216 1.31 -5.91 -17.52
C GLY A 216 -0.14 -6.39 -17.45
N SER A 217 -1.13 -5.58 -17.85
CA SER A 217 -2.52 -6.04 -17.93
C SER A 217 -2.71 -7.17 -18.93
N VAL A 218 -3.80 -7.94 -18.76
CA VAL A 218 -4.23 -8.96 -19.71
C VAL A 218 -5.67 -8.69 -20.15
N THR A 219 -5.96 -8.87 -21.43
CA THR A 219 -7.31 -8.84 -21.99
C THR A 219 -7.76 -10.26 -22.30
N LEU A 220 -8.92 -10.62 -21.76
CA LEU A 220 -9.48 -11.96 -21.81
C LEU A 220 -10.83 -11.93 -22.54
N GLU A 221 -11.10 -12.95 -23.35
CA GLU A 221 -12.42 -13.26 -23.87
C GLU A 221 -12.95 -14.51 -23.17
N VAL A 222 -14.23 -14.47 -22.77
CA VAL A 222 -14.92 -15.57 -22.10
C VAL A 222 -16.23 -15.85 -22.81
N TRP A 223 -16.54 -17.13 -23.08
CA TRP A 223 -17.80 -17.53 -23.72
C TRP A 223 -18.33 -18.84 -23.16
N GLY A 224 -19.66 -18.99 -23.23
CA GLY A 224 -20.36 -20.13 -22.67
C GLY A 224 -21.86 -19.89 -22.52
N ARG A 225 -22.50 -20.68 -21.66
CA ARG A 225 -23.91 -20.48 -21.26
C ARG A 225 -24.05 -19.15 -20.53
N ASP A 226 -25.16 -18.46 -20.74
CA ASP A 226 -25.37 -17.09 -20.24
C ASP A 226 -25.24 -17.03 -18.71
N GLU A 227 -25.83 -17.98 -17.98
CA GLU A 227 -25.72 -18.08 -16.52
C GLU A 227 -24.27 -18.22 -16.02
N GLU A 228 -23.44 -19.03 -16.70
CA GLU A 228 -22.05 -19.25 -16.30
C GLU A 228 -21.17 -18.04 -16.63
N VAL A 229 -21.40 -17.41 -17.79
CA VAL A 229 -20.68 -16.19 -18.18
C VAL A 229 -21.08 -15.01 -17.27
N ASN A 230 -22.34 -14.93 -16.83
CA ASN A 230 -22.79 -13.92 -15.88
C ASN A 230 -22.07 -14.03 -14.52
N LYS A 231 -21.81 -15.24 -14.00
CA LYS A 231 -20.99 -15.42 -12.79
C LYS A 231 -19.60 -14.78 -12.92
N ILE A 232 -18.97 -14.92 -14.09
CA ILE A 232 -17.67 -14.30 -14.37
C ILE A 232 -17.79 -12.79 -14.48
N LEU A 233 -18.83 -12.29 -15.15
CA LEU A 233 -19.08 -10.86 -15.26
C LEU A 233 -19.26 -10.21 -13.88
N GLU A 234 -20.05 -10.83 -12.99
CA GLU A 234 -20.25 -10.40 -11.61
C GLU A 234 -18.93 -10.36 -10.84
N ALA A 235 -18.16 -11.46 -10.86
CA ALA A 235 -16.86 -11.53 -10.19
C ALA A 235 -15.88 -10.46 -10.71
N VAL A 236 -15.84 -10.22 -12.02
CA VAL A 236 -14.98 -9.19 -12.62
C VAL A 236 -15.43 -7.79 -12.20
N MET A 237 -16.73 -7.51 -12.17
CA MET A 237 -17.25 -6.22 -11.72
C MET A 237 -16.95 -5.95 -10.24
N GLU A 238 -17.04 -6.98 -9.39
CA GLU A 238 -16.65 -6.88 -7.98
C GLU A 238 -15.16 -6.52 -7.84
N ILE A 239 -14.28 -7.28 -8.50
CA ILE A 239 -12.83 -7.02 -8.51
C ILE A 239 -12.51 -5.60 -9.02
N LYS A 240 -13.24 -5.15 -10.06
CA LYS A 240 -13.08 -3.80 -10.63
C LYS A 240 -13.58 -2.68 -9.74
N ASN A 241 -14.50 -2.95 -8.82
CA ASN A 241 -14.98 -1.94 -7.87
C ASN A 241 -14.16 -1.91 -6.58
N GLU A 242 -13.42 -2.99 -6.28
CA GLU A 242 -12.57 -3.05 -5.10
C GLU A 242 -11.35 -2.13 -5.18
N ARG A 243 -10.83 -1.76 -4.00
CA ARG A 243 -9.60 -0.99 -3.88
C ARG A 243 -8.41 -1.85 -4.28
N LYS A 244 -7.63 -1.37 -5.27
CA LYS A 244 -6.41 -2.03 -5.73
C LYS A 244 -5.25 -1.68 -4.80
N TYR A 245 -4.53 -2.70 -4.36
CA TYR A 245 -3.29 -2.56 -3.61
C TYR A 245 -2.39 -3.77 -3.82
N ILE A 246 -1.08 -3.59 -3.67
CA ILE A 246 -0.11 -4.68 -3.76
C ILE A 246 -0.17 -5.50 -2.47
N SER A 247 -0.48 -6.79 -2.59
CA SER A 247 -0.50 -7.68 -1.43
C SER A 247 0.92 -7.98 -0.92
N GLY A 248 1.08 -7.88 0.40
CA GLY A 248 2.34 -8.11 1.12
C GLY A 248 2.43 -7.24 2.36
N THR A 249 3.33 -7.58 3.29
CA THR A 249 3.53 -6.73 4.47
C THR A 249 4.15 -5.38 4.07
N ARG A 250 3.61 -4.28 4.60
CA ARG A 250 4.01 -2.89 4.23
C ARG A 250 5.53 -2.68 4.31
N GLU A 251 6.14 -3.14 5.39
CA GLU A 251 7.59 -3.10 5.62
C GLU A 251 8.40 -3.89 4.57
N SER A 252 7.85 -5.01 4.08
CA SER A 252 8.53 -5.81 3.08
C SER A 252 8.44 -5.22 1.68
N LEU A 253 7.43 -4.40 1.38
CA LEU A 253 7.21 -3.78 0.06
C LEU A 253 8.18 -2.64 -0.23
N VAL A 254 8.83 -2.08 0.80
CA VAL A 254 9.90 -1.09 0.62
C VAL A 254 11.12 -1.77 0.00
N GLU A 255 11.46 -1.41 -1.23
CA GLU A 255 12.60 -1.97 -1.93
C GLU A 255 13.95 -1.50 -1.35
N CYS A 256 14.98 -2.33 -1.51
CA CYS A 256 16.32 -2.05 -1.04
C CYS A 256 16.98 -0.85 -1.73
N GLU A 257 17.73 -0.04 -0.99
CA GLU A 257 18.61 1.03 -1.52
C GLU A 257 20.07 0.59 -1.41
N ALA A 258 20.95 1.01 -2.33
CA ALA A 258 22.36 0.66 -2.26
C ALA A 258 23.15 1.79 -1.57
N PRO A 259 24.00 1.50 -0.56
CA PRO A 259 24.19 0.21 0.10
C PRO A 259 23.15 -0.06 1.21
N CYS A 260 22.73 -1.33 1.37
CA CYS A 260 21.92 -1.80 2.51
C CYS A 260 22.39 -3.18 3.01
N LYS A 261 21.79 -3.67 4.10
CA LYS A 261 22.11 -4.99 4.69
C LYS A 261 21.99 -6.15 3.70
N SER A 262 21.01 -6.10 2.78
CA SER A 262 20.78 -7.14 1.78
C SER A 262 21.84 -7.16 0.67
N CYS A 263 22.59 -6.08 0.48
CA CYS A 263 23.65 -5.97 -0.54
C CYS A 263 24.75 -7.03 -0.41
N LYS A 264 24.88 -7.71 0.73
CA LYS A 264 25.75 -8.89 0.88
C LYS A 264 25.44 -9.98 -0.16
N ASN A 265 24.18 -10.12 -0.55
CA ASN A 265 23.72 -11.11 -1.53
C ASN A 265 23.56 -10.53 -2.95
N HIS A 266 23.55 -9.21 -3.11
CA HIS A 266 23.33 -8.54 -4.40
C HIS A 266 24.62 -8.50 -5.24
N ILE A 267 25.08 -9.67 -5.67
CA ILE A 267 26.20 -9.78 -6.61
C ILE A 267 25.82 -9.17 -7.97
N GLY A 268 26.80 -8.61 -8.69
CA GLY A 268 26.58 -7.94 -9.97
C GLY A 268 25.73 -6.66 -9.92
N CYS A 269 25.25 -6.21 -8.75
CA CYS A 269 24.38 -5.03 -8.68
C CYS A 269 25.14 -3.74 -9.04
N GLY A 270 24.71 -3.09 -10.13
CA GLY A 270 25.33 -1.87 -10.63
C GLY A 270 25.20 -0.68 -9.68
N TYR A 271 24.10 -0.60 -8.91
CA TYR A 271 23.92 0.44 -7.89
C TYR A 271 24.90 0.26 -6.73
N LYS A 272 25.16 -1.01 -6.34
CA LYS A 272 26.12 -1.34 -5.28
C LYS A 272 27.56 -1.05 -5.72
N SER A 273 27.90 -1.31 -6.98
CA SER A 273 29.24 -1.06 -7.51
C SER A 273 29.48 0.41 -7.91
N GLY A 274 28.44 1.24 -7.95
CA GLY A 274 28.50 2.62 -8.43
C GLY A 274 28.53 2.76 -9.96
N LEU A 275 28.45 1.64 -10.71
CA LEU A 275 28.35 1.66 -12.18
C LEU A 275 27.00 2.18 -12.65
N LEU A 276 25.95 2.00 -11.86
CA LEU A 276 24.64 2.61 -12.06
C LEU A 276 24.43 3.65 -10.97
N LYS A 277 23.98 4.84 -11.37
CA LYS A 277 23.56 5.87 -10.41
C LYS A 277 22.18 5.54 -9.89
N GLU A 278 22.02 5.63 -8.59
CA GLU A 278 20.71 5.58 -7.95
C GLU A 278 20.19 7.02 -7.86
N GLU A 279 19.01 7.28 -8.40
CA GLU A 279 18.28 8.49 -8.00
C GLU A 279 17.94 8.33 -6.52
N LYS A 280 18.48 9.22 -5.69
CA LYS A 280 18.20 9.18 -4.26
C LYS A 280 16.71 9.41 -4.07
N ARG A 281 16.02 8.41 -3.53
CA ARG A 281 14.65 8.55 -3.04
C ARG A 281 14.58 9.73 -2.09
N LYS A 282 13.80 10.74 -2.44
CA LYS A 282 13.63 11.89 -1.56
C LYS A 282 12.92 11.43 -0.29
N LYS A 283 13.42 11.84 0.86
CA LYS A 283 12.81 11.53 2.16
C LYS A 283 11.97 12.72 2.59
N LEU A 284 10.70 12.47 2.87
CA LEU A 284 9.80 13.46 3.44
C LEU A 284 9.55 13.10 4.91
N GLY A 285 9.99 13.98 5.80
CA GLY A 285 9.61 13.95 7.20
C GLY A 285 8.17 14.41 7.34
N ILE A 286 7.34 13.67 8.08
CA ILE A 286 5.96 14.03 8.36
C ILE A 286 5.79 14.14 9.87
N ILE A 287 5.44 15.35 10.32
CA ILE A 287 5.16 15.62 11.73
C ILE A 287 3.66 15.71 11.94
N THR A 288 3.09 14.96 12.88
CA THR A 288 1.68 15.05 13.29
C THR A 288 1.57 15.59 14.71
N ILE A 289 0.51 16.35 14.99
CA ILE A 289 0.19 16.82 16.36
C ILE A 289 -0.10 15.64 17.30
N GLY A 290 -0.74 14.58 16.79
CA GLY A 290 -1.07 13.39 17.55
C GLY A 290 0.07 12.38 17.59
N GLN A 291 -0.30 11.10 17.61
CA GLN A 291 0.66 10.00 17.51
C GLN A 291 0.85 9.52 16.08
N SER A 292 2.03 9.01 15.80
CA SER A 292 2.39 8.28 14.59
C SER A 292 2.40 6.75 14.85
N PRO A 293 2.23 5.91 13.82
CA PRO A 293 1.86 6.26 12.46
C PRO A 293 0.38 6.69 12.34
N ARG A 294 0.07 7.65 11.47
CA ARG A 294 -1.31 8.09 11.20
C ARG A 294 -1.96 7.28 10.08
N ASN A 295 -2.34 6.05 10.41
CA ASN A 295 -2.95 5.10 9.46
C ASN A 295 -4.27 5.61 8.82
N ASP A 296 -4.88 6.65 9.40
CA ASP A 296 -6.12 7.27 8.95
C ASP A 296 -5.97 8.40 7.92
N LEU A 297 -4.76 8.94 7.75
CA LEU A 297 -4.49 10.01 6.76
C LEU A 297 -3.33 9.71 5.82
N ILE A 298 -2.34 8.94 6.28
CA ILE A 298 -1.14 8.67 5.49
C ILE A 298 -1.47 7.95 4.19
N PRO A 299 -2.43 7.00 4.13
CA PRO A 299 -2.81 6.39 2.86
C PRO A 299 -3.30 7.40 1.80
N ASP A 300 -4.05 8.44 2.19
CA ASP A 300 -4.51 9.48 1.25
C ASP A 300 -3.34 10.29 0.69
N ILE A 301 -2.32 10.54 1.52
CA ILE A 301 -1.11 11.26 1.12
C ILE A 301 -0.22 10.38 0.25
N GLU A 302 0.07 9.14 0.65
CA GLU A 302 0.90 8.18 -0.10
C GLU A 302 0.35 7.87 -1.48
N ASN A 303 -0.98 7.84 -1.63
CA ASN A 303 -1.62 7.61 -2.93
C ASN A 303 -1.41 8.79 -3.92
N ILE A 304 -1.13 9.99 -3.41
CA ILE A 304 -0.93 11.20 -4.23
C ILE A 304 0.56 11.46 -4.46
N LEU A 305 1.39 11.22 -3.45
CA LEU A 305 2.82 11.50 -3.53
C LEU A 305 3.51 10.66 -4.62
N ASN A 306 4.58 11.20 -5.20
CA ASN A 306 5.46 10.43 -6.07
C ASN A 306 5.97 9.19 -5.30
N LYS A 307 5.88 8.01 -5.91
CA LYS A 307 6.25 6.71 -5.32
C LYS A 307 7.73 6.62 -4.92
N GLU A 308 8.54 7.55 -5.41
CA GLU A 308 9.96 7.71 -5.06
C GLU A 308 10.17 8.39 -3.71
N ILE A 309 9.15 9.07 -3.16
CA ILE A 309 9.23 9.76 -1.88
C ILE A 309 9.04 8.74 -0.74
N LEU A 310 10.05 8.62 0.11
CA LEU A 310 10.00 7.82 1.34
C LEU A 310 9.49 8.66 2.52
N LEU A 311 8.43 8.19 3.17
CA LEU A 311 7.86 8.87 4.33
C LEU A 311 8.51 8.43 5.63
N LYS A 312 8.95 9.40 6.43
CA LYS A 312 9.33 9.18 7.83
C LYS A 312 8.41 9.97 8.74
N GLN A 313 7.69 9.29 9.63
CA GLN A 313 6.73 9.93 10.52
C GLN A 313 7.32 10.20 11.91
N CYS A 314 6.92 11.33 12.51
CA CYS A 314 7.14 11.67 13.91
C CYS A 314 5.86 12.26 14.49
N GLY A 315 5.32 11.65 15.54
CA GLY A 315 4.19 12.22 16.28
C GLY A 315 4.68 12.99 17.49
N ALA A 316 4.17 14.22 17.67
CA ALA A 316 4.51 15.03 18.82
C ALA A 316 4.13 14.36 20.15
N LEU A 317 3.14 13.44 20.12
CA LEU A 317 2.68 12.71 21.30
C LEU A 317 3.14 11.24 21.35
N ASP A 318 4.11 10.84 20.52
CA ASP A 318 4.53 9.44 20.38
C ASP A 318 4.98 8.80 21.70
N GLU A 319 5.51 9.61 22.62
CA GLU A 319 6.06 9.18 23.91
C GLU A 319 5.04 9.21 25.06
N TYR A 320 3.80 9.65 24.82
CA TYR A 320 2.81 9.88 25.87
C TYR A 320 1.61 8.95 25.75
N LYS A 321 1.13 8.44 26.89
CA LYS A 321 -0.15 7.71 26.96
C LYS A 321 -1.34 8.67 26.94
N TYR A 322 -2.53 8.13 26.65
CA TYR A 322 -3.76 8.93 26.58
C TYR A 322 -4.03 9.73 27.85
N GLU A 323 -3.89 9.09 29.01
CA GLU A 323 -4.16 9.70 30.30
C GLU A 323 -3.17 10.86 30.57
N GLU A 324 -1.90 10.68 30.22
CA GLU A 324 -0.88 11.71 30.36
C GLU A 324 -1.11 12.89 29.41
N VAL A 325 -1.64 12.64 28.21
CA VAL A 325 -1.98 13.70 27.26
C VAL A 325 -3.09 14.57 27.83
N LEU A 326 -4.13 13.96 28.40
CA LEU A 326 -5.23 14.70 29.03
C LEU A 326 -4.74 15.51 30.24
N GLU A 327 -3.85 14.95 31.06
CA GLU A 327 -3.34 15.64 32.24
C GLU A 327 -2.41 16.81 31.87
N LYS A 328 -1.47 16.60 30.94
CA LYS A 328 -0.36 17.53 30.69
C LYS A 328 -0.65 18.56 29.60
N PHE A 329 -1.53 18.23 28.64
CA PHE A 329 -1.64 19.00 27.40
C PHE A 329 -3.05 19.51 27.09
N SER A 330 -4.03 19.24 27.95
CA SER A 330 -5.39 19.76 27.78
C SER A 330 -5.39 21.29 27.71
N PRO A 331 -6.22 21.89 26.84
CA PRO A 331 -6.29 23.34 26.68
C PRO A 331 -6.82 24.01 27.94
N GLN A 332 -6.21 25.14 28.31
CA GLN A 332 -6.72 26.03 29.35
C GLN A 332 -7.56 27.14 28.73
N LYS A 333 -8.31 27.88 29.57
CA LYS A 333 -9.14 29.00 29.11
C LYS A 333 -8.27 30.05 28.42
N GLY A 334 -8.58 30.36 27.16
CA GLY A 334 -7.85 31.32 26.34
C GLY A 334 -6.74 30.71 25.47
N ASP A 335 -6.46 29.41 25.59
CA ASP A 335 -5.52 28.73 24.71
C ASP A 335 -6.13 28.51 23.31
N SER A 336 -5.31 28.62 22.27
CA SER A 336 -5.62 28.07 20.94
C SER A 336 -5.75 26.55 21.02
N VAL A 337 -6.82 26.00 20.43
CA VAL A 337 -7.14 24.57 20.54
C VAL A 337 -6.75 23.83 19.27
N LEU A 338 -6.05 22.72 19.45
CA LEU A 338 -5.75 21.73 18.43
C LEU A 338 -6.53 20.45 18.70
N VAL A 339 -7.18 19.92 17.66
CA VAL A 339 -7.86 18.62 17.71
C VAL A 339 -7.02 17.60 16.96
N THR A 340 -6.69 16.50 17.63
CA THR A 340 -5.87 15.44 17.04
C THR A 340 -6.35 14.05 17.48
N ARG A 341 -5.67 13.01 16.98
CA ARG A 341 -6.01 11.61 17.16
C ARG A 341 -4.85 10.83 17.76
N MET A 342 -5.16 9.96 18.72
CA MET A 342 -4.23 9.00 19.33
C MET A 342 -4.11 7.74 18.48
N ARG A 343 -3.08 6.92 18.71
CA ARG A 343 -2.83 5.71 17.90
C ARG A 343 -3.98 4.70 17.96
N ASP A 344 -4.72 4.68 19.07
CA ASP A 344 -5.89 3.82 19.28
C ASP A 344 -7.20 4.37 18.70
N GLY A 345 -7.18 5.55 18.08
CA GLY A 345 -8.35 6.16 17.47
C GLY A 345 -9.04 7.24 18.28
N ARG A 346 -8.74 7.38 19.58
CA ARG A 346 -9.37 8.40 20.42
C ARG A 346 -9.00 9.81 19.97
N GLN A 347 -9.99 10.69 19.92
CA GLN A 347 -9.78 12.13 19.73
C GLN A 347 -9.30 12.75 21.04
N VAL A 348 -8.33 13.68 20.95
CA VAL A 348 -7.89 14.52 22.07
C VAL A 348 -7.84 15.98 21.65
N ARG A 349 -8.06 16.86 22.63
CA ARG A 349 -7.93 18.31 22.51
C ARG A 349 -6.68 18.75 23.23
N ILE A 350 -5.89 19.61 22.59
CA ILE A 350 -4.59 20.04 23.09
C ILE A 350 -4.48 21.56 22.99
N GLY A 351 -3.93 22.19 24.03
CA GLY A 351 -3.53 23.59 23.97
C GLY A 351 -2.27 23.76 23.12
N GLU A 352 -2.31 24.61 22.09
CA GLU A 352 -1.22 24.82 21.14
C GLU A 352 0.13 25.08 21.82
N LYS A 353 0.14 25.89 22.89
CA LYS A 353 1.36 26.25 23.63
C LYS A 353 2.17 25.05 24.13
N TYR A 354 1.51 23.94 24.43
CA TYR A 354 2.16 22.73 24.95
C TYR A 354 2.84 21.90 23.86
N ILE A 355 2.38 22.00 22.61
CA ILE A 355 2.89 21.16 21.53
C ILE A 355 4.14 21.73 20.86
N ILE A 356 4.38 23.05 20.96
CA ILE A 356 5.46 23.76 20.24
C ILE A 356 6.82 23.09 20.49
N ASN A 357 7.16 22.81 21.75
CA ASN A 357 8.43 22.16 22.10
C ASN A 357 8.52 20.72 21.60
N LEU A 358 7.38 20.00 21.54
CA LEU A 358 7.32 18.63 21.04
C LEU A 358 7.47 18.59 19.51
N LEU A 359 6.91 19.57 18.80
CA LEU A 359 7.12 19.75 17.37
C LEU A 359 8.59 20.07 17.05
N GLN A 360 9.23 20.96 17.82
CA GLN A 360 10.65 21.26 17.66
C GLN A 360 11.51 19.99 17.82
N LYS A 361 11.25 19.16 18.84
CA LYS A 361 11.94 17.87 19.01
C LYS A 361 11.76 16.94 17.81
N CYS A 362 10.57 16.89 17.23
CA CYS A 362 10.34 16.10 16.02
C CYS A 362 11.13 16.62 14.82
N ILE A 363 11.22 17.95 14.64
CA ILE A 363 12.04 18.56 13.59
C ILE A 363 13.50 18.16 13.77
N ASP A 364 14.05 18.39 14.97
CA ASP A 364 15.46 18.08 15.29
C ASP A 364 15.77 16.60 15.04
N LYS A 365 14.87 15.70 15.47
CA LYS A 365 15.00 14.25 15.27
C LYS A 365 15.06 13.88 13.78
N LEU A 366 14.16 14.42 12.97
CA LEU A 366 14.11 14.13 11.54
C LEU A 366 15.35 14.68 10.81
N GLU A 367 15.83 15.86 11.18
CA GLU A 367 17.06 16.44 10.62
C GLU A 367 18.31 15.62 10.98
N ILE A 368 18.41 15.12 12.22
CA ILE A 368 19.48 14.21 12.64
C ILE A 368 19.46 12.91 11.81
N GLU A 369 18.27 12.44 11.41
CA GLU A 369 18.10 11.29 10.51
C GLU A 369 18.39 11.62 9.03
N GLY A 370 18.83 12.84 8.72
CA GLY A 370 19.21 13.28 7.37
C GLY A 370 18.05 13.65 6.47
N ILE A 371 16.91 14.05 7.03
CA ILE A 371 15.73 14.48 6.27
C ILE A 371 15.85 15.96 5.92
N GLU A 372 15.80 16.25 4.64
CA GLU A 372 15.99 17.60 4.08
C GLU A 372 14.66 18.35 3.84
N THR A 373 13.52 17.65 3.84
CA THR A 373 12.18 18.25 3.70
C THR A 373 11.23 17.68 4.75
N ILE A 374 10.57 18.55 5.49
CA ILE A 374 9.66 18.19 6.59
C ILE A 374 8.32 18.87 6.39
N LEU A 375 7.23 18.10 6.43
CA LEU A 375 5.86 18.55 6.38
C LEU A 375 5.22 18.45 7.77
N LEU A 376 4.75 19.58 8.31
CA LEU A 376 3.93 19.60 9.51
C LEU A 376 2.46 19.38 9.15
N LEU A 377 1.91 18.20 9.40
CA LEU A 377 0.51 17.86 9.10
C LEU A 377 -0.47 18.47 10.08
N CYS A 378 -0.66 19.77 9.98
CA CYS A 378 -1.69 20.52 10.68
C CYS A 378 -2.14 21.71 9.85
N THR A 379 -3.41 22.10 9.99
CA THR A 379 -3.91 23.38 9.46
C THR A 379 -3.84 24.50 10.50
N GLY A 380 -3.29 24.26 11.69
CA GLY A 380 -3.08 25.27 12.72
C GLY A 380 -1.92 26.23 12.39
N LYS A 381 -2.03 27.46 12.89
CA LYS A 381 -0.98 28.48 12.76
C LYS A 381 0.05 28.27 13.87
N PHE A 382 1.33 28.12 13.51
CA PHE A 382 2.42 27.87 14.46
C PHE A 382 3.49 28.96 14.38
N PRO A 383 4.25 29.19 15.47
CA PRO A 383 5.38 30.10 15.47
C PRO A 383 6.49 29.66 14.49
N LYS A 384 7.56 30.45 14.44
CA LYS A 384 8.79 30.02 13.75
C LYS A 384 9.47 28.93 14.58
N PHE A 385 9.93 27.89 13.90
CA PHE A 385 10.75 26.83 14.48
C PHE A 385 12.21 27.02 14.05
N LYS A 386 13.14 26.43 14.79
CA LYS A 386 14.51 26.27 14.32
C LYS A 386 14.56 25.06 13.40
N HIS A 387 15.09 25.22 12.19
CA HIS A 387 15.23 24.11 11.23
C HIS A 387 16.35 24.43 10.23
N ASN A 388 17.03 23.40 9.76
CA ASN A 388 17.96 23.43 8.63
C ASN A 388 17.34 22.84 7.35
N SER A 389 16.30 22.02 7.52
CA SER A 389 15.50 21.44 6.45
C SER A 389 14.50 22.44 5.85
N LEU A 390 13.92 22.10 4.70
CA LEU A 390 12.73 22.77 4.17
C LEU A 390 11.52 22.37 5.02
N LEU A 391 11.14 23.23 5.97
CA LEU A 391 9.97 23.02 6.83
C LEU A 391 8.71 23.63 6.21
N ILE A 392 7.79 22.77 5.82
CA ILE A 392 6.51 23.12 5.19
C ILE A 392 5.42 23.15 6.26
N LYS A 393 4.90 24.36 6.52
CA LYS A 393 3.75 24.61 7.39
C LYS A 393 2.50 24.88 6.55
N PRO A 394 1.54 23.94 6.46
CA PRO A 394 0.45 24.02 5.49
C PRO A 394 -0.52 25.17 5.71
N HIS A 395 -0.67 25.68 6.94
CA HIS A 395 -1.67 26.70 7.28
C HIS A 395 -1.71 27.86 6.27
N GLU A 396 -0.63 28.64 6.15
CA GLU A 396 -0.61 29.84 5.30
C GLU A 396 -0.76 29.49 3.81
N LEU A 397 -0.12 28.40 3.37
CA LEU A 397 -0.19 27.93 1.99
C LEU A 397 -1.62 27.55 1.60
N LEU A 398 -2.30 26.77 2.44
CA LEU A 398 -3.64 26.27 2.16
C LEU A 398 -4.68 27.39 2.21
N HIS A 399 -4.69 28.21 3.26
CA HIS A 399 -5.66 29.29 3.42
C HIS A 399 -5.53 30.33 2.30
N THR A 400 -4.29 30.71 1.95
CA THR A 400 -4.03 31.64 0.83
C THR A 400 -4.47 31.06 -0.50
N THR A 401 -4.14 29.79 -0.77
CA THR A 401 -4.51 29.12 -2.02
C THR A 401 -6.03 29.05 -2.17
N VAL A 402 -6.73 28.61 -1.13
CA VAL A 402 -8.20 28.50 -1.18
C VAL A 402 -8.85 29.88 -1.29
N SER A 403 -8.38 30.87 -0.54
CA SER A 403 -8.89 32.24 -0.66
C SER A 403 -8.72 32.81 -2.08
N LYS A 404 -7.57 32.56 -2.72
CA LYS A 404 -7.33 33.01 -4.11
C LYS A 404 -8.14 32.23 -5.15
N LEU A 405 -8.36 30.93 -4.95
CA LEU A 405 -9.25 30.14 -5.80
C LEU A 405 -10.71 30.58 -5.71
N ALA A 406 -11.14 31.03 -4.52
CA ALA A 406 -12.47 31.56 -4.31
C ALA A 406 -12.69 32.91 -5.00
N ALA A 407 -11.62 33.68 -5.29
CA ALA A 407 -11.69 34.94 -6.04
C ALA A 407 -12.75 35.92 -5.50
N GLY A 408 -12.85 36.04 -4.16
CA GLY A 408 -13.83 36.90 -3.47
C GLY A 408 -15.17 36.24 -3.18
N GLU A 409 -15.48 35.09 -3.78
CA GLU A 409 -16.67 34.30 -3.46
C GLU A 409 -16.62 33.77 -2.02
N LYS A 410 -17.78 33.59 -1.40
CA LYS A 410 -17.89 33.09 -0.03
C LYS A 410 -17.51 31.60 0.05
N ILE A 411 -16.80 31.24 1.12
CA ILE A 411 -16.25 29.90 1.34
C ILE A 411 -16.98 29.22 2.49
N GLY A 412 -17.47 28.01 2.27
CA GLY A 412 -17.92 27.13 3.36
C GLY A 412 -16.70 26.54 4.09
N VAL A 413 -16.65 26.61 5.41
CA VAL A 413 -15.55 26.05 6.21
C VAL A 413 -16.11 25.03 7.19
N ILE A 414 -15.64 23.79 7.13
CA ILE A 414 -16.04 22.74 8.08
C ILE A 414 -14.93 22.54 9.11
N LEU A 415 -15.20 22.88 10.37
CA LEU A 415 -14.24 22.79 11.48
C LEU A 415 -14.49 21.55 12.36
N PRO A 416 -13.44 20.99 12.99
CA PRO A 416 -13.58 19.82 13.85
C PRO A 416 -14.43 20.04 15.11
N HIS A 417 -14.36 21.25 15.67
CA HIS A 417 -14.88 21.56 17.01
C HIS A 417 -15.22 23.05 17.14
N GLU A 418 -16.23 23.37 17.95
CA GLU A 418 -16.74 24.73 18.16
C GLU A 418 -15.70 25.70 18.75
N ASP A 419 -14.85 25.25 19.67
CA ASP A 419 -13.70 26.01 20.18
C ASP A 419 -12.78 26.60 19.10
N GLN A 420 -12.82 26.08 17.88
CA GLN A 420 -11.97 26.55 16.80
C GLN A 420 -12.61 27.67 15.96
N ILE A 421 -13.84 28.09 16.27
CA ILE A 421 -14.55 29.13 15.50
C ILE A 421 -13.80 30.46 15.56
N THR A 422 -13.45 30.94 16.76
CA THR A 422 -12.81 32.25 16.93
C THR A 422 -11.47 32.32 16.21
N GLN A 423 -10.62 31.29 16.38
CA GLN A 423 -9.33 31.21 15.70
C GLN A 423 -9.49 31.08 14.18
N ALA A 424 -10.48 30.35 13.68
CA ALA A 424 -10.72 30.23 12.25
C ALA A 424 -11.13 31.59 11.65
N ILE A 425 -12.05 32.32 12.30
CA ILE A 425 -12.43 33.67 11.85
C ILE A 425 -11.18 34.57 11.77
N GLU A 426 -10.28 34.51 12.75
CA GLU A 426 -9.03 35.27 12.72
C GLU A 426 -8.11 34.85 11.57
N TRP A 427 -7.97 33.55 11.31
CA TRP A 427 -7.14 33.03 10.22
C TRP A 427 -7.62 33.45 8.83
N TRP A 428 -8.94 33.51 8.64
CA TRP A 428 -9.56 33.88 7.37
C TRP A 428 -9.74 35.39 7.20
N LYS A 429 -9.56 36.20 8.26
CA LYS A 429 -9.79 37.66 8.25
C LYS A 429 -8.98 38.43 7.20
N ASN A 430 -7.79 37.93 6.84
CA ASN A 430 -6.93 38.58 5.85
C ASN A 430 -7.22 38.16 4.41
N GLY A 431 -8.18 37.27 4.19
CA GLY A 431 -8.64 36.86 2.86
C GLY A 431 -9.64 37.85 2.25
N GLU A 432 -9.82 37.75 0.94
CA GLU A 432 -10.81 38.55 0.18
C GLU A 432 -12.24 37.96 0.26
N SER A 433 -12.37 36.75 0.82
CA SER A 433 -13.61 35.97 0.85
C SER A 433 -14.20 35.91 2.25
N GLU A 434 -15.52 36.13 2.35
CA GLU A 434 -16.27 35.78 3.56
C GLU A 434 -16.31 34.26 3.79
N ILE A 435 -16.51 33.84 5.04
CA ILE A 435 -16.65 32.42 5.39
C ILE A 435 -18.02 32.10 6.00
N SER A 436 -18.49 30.87 5.77
CA SER A 436 -19.65 30.27 6.44
C SER A 436 -19.18 29.01 7.16
N ILE A 437 -19.20 29.02 8.50
CA ILE A 437 -18.64 27.94 9.31
C ILE A 437 -19.71 26.90 9.67
N GLU A 438 -19.36 25.63 9.53
CA GLU A 438 -20.10 24.50 10.10
C GLU A 438 -19.16 23.61 10.93
N ILE A 439 -19.72 22.90 11.92
CA ILE A 439 -18.94 22.04 12.82
C ILE A 439 -19.25 20.57 12.55
N ALA A 440 -18.20 19.78 12.29
CA ALA A 440 -18.26 18.32 12.25
C ALA A 440 -16.89 17.74 12.54
N SER A 441 -16.75 16.92 13.58
CA SER A 441 -15.46 16.28 13.84
C SER A 441 -15.10 15.25 12.76
N PRO A 442 -13.85 15.25 12.25
CA PRO A 442 -13.34 14.19 11.37
C PRO A 442 -13.16 12.83 12.08
N TYR A 443 -13.22 12.81 13.42
CA TYR A 443 -13.00 11.60 14.23
C TYR A 443 -14.30 11.12 14.90
N GLY A 444 -15.42 11.80 14.65
CA GLY A 444 -16.74 11.42 15.13
C GLY A 444 -17.54 10.65 14.07
N ASP A 445 -18.86 10.57 14.30
CA ASP A 445 -19.79 9.97 13.35
C ASP A 445 -19.82 10.76 12.03
N VAL A 446 -19.66 10.05 10.91
CA VAL A 446 -19.73 10.59 9.55
C VAL A 446 -21.07 11.26 9.25
N GLU A 447 -22.14 10.87 9.95
CA GLU A 447 -23.45 11.50 9.82
C GLU A 447 -23.42 12.99 10.21
N ASN A 448 -22.52 13.39 11.12
CA ASN A 448 -22.34 14.80 11.45
C ASN A 448 -21.70 15.58 10.28
N VAL A 449 -20.82 14.94 9.51
CA VAL A 449 -20.25 15.52 8.29
C VAL A 449 -21.36 15.71 7.24
N LYS A 450 -22.30 14.75 7.10
CA LYS A 450 -23.45 14.90 6.21
C LYS A 450 -24.35 16.07 6.62
N LYS A 451 -24.65 16.21 7.91
CA LYS A 451 -25.45 17.32 8.43
C LYS A 451 -24.78 18.67 8.20
N ALA A 452 -23.47 18.78 8.42
CA ALA A 452 -22.70 19.98 8.11
C ALA A 452 -22.74 20.30 6.60
N ALA A 453 -22.61 19.29 5.74
CA ALA A 453 -22.74 19.45 4.29
C ALA A 453 -24.13 19.94 3.88
N GLN A 454 -25.21 19.36 4.44
CA GLN A 454 -26.59 19.76 4.16
C GLN A 454 -26.84 21.23 4.52
N LYS A 455 -26.37 21.69 5.67
CA LYS A 455 -26.48 23.11 6.06
C LYS A 455 -25.76 24.06 5.12
N LEU A 456 -24.73 23.59 4.42
CA LEU A 456 -24.01 24.37 3.42
C LEU A 456 -24.71 24.39 2.06
N ILE A 457 -25.73 23.58 1.78
CA ILE A 457 -26.47 23.58 0.50
C ILE A 457 -27.10 24.95 0.25
N ASP A 458 -27.88 25.42 1.21
CA ASP A 458 -28.65 26.68 1.12
C ASP A 458 -27.80 27.94 1.33
N LYS A 459 -26.50 27.77 1.57
CA LYS A 459 -25.56 28.90 1.68
C LYS A 459 -25.06 29.26 0.29
N ASP A 460 -24.92 30.55 0.04
CA ASP A 460 -24.25 31.07 -1.15
C ASP A 460 -22.73 30.88 -1.03
N VAL A 461 -22.28 29.64 -1.18
CA VAL A 461 -20.86 29.26 -1.16
C VAL A 461 -20.56 28.37 -2.35
N LYS A 462 -19.46 28.64 -3.06
CA LYS A 462 -19.03 27.87 -4.23
C LYS A 462 -17.95 26.85 -3.89
N PHE A 463 -17.11 27.19 -2.90
CA PHE A 463 -16.03 26.35 -2.39
C PHE A 463 -16.33 25.93 -0.95
N ILE A 464 -15.99 24.70 -0.60
CA ILE A 464 -16.01 24.19 0.76
C ILE A 464 -14.60 23.75 1.13
N PHE A 465 -14.03 24.33 2.18
CA PHE A 465 -12.77 23.95 2.76
C PHE A 465 -12.99 23.16 4.04
N MET A 466 -12.59 21.89 4.03
CA MET A 466 -12.66 21.02 5.21
C MET A 466 -11.41 21.24 6.06
N ASP A 467 -11.43 22.26 6.92
CA ASP A 467 -10.25 22.83 7.59
C ASP A 467 -9.75 21.97 8.77
N CYS A 468 -9.24 20.80 8.42
CA CYS A 468 -8.47 19.93 9.30
C CYS A 468 -7.72 18.89 8.46
N MET A 469 -6.54 18.48 8.92
CA MET A 469 -5.87 17.31 8.34
C MET A 469 -6.62 16.00 8.60
N GLY A 470 -7.59 15.98 9.53
CA GLY A 470 -8.34 14.80 9.96
C GLY A 470 -9.43 14.30 9.02
N TYR A 471 -9.94 15.12 8.09
CA TYR A 471 -11.00 14.68 7.15
C TYR A 471 -10.46 13.84 6.00
N THR A 472 -11.12 12.73 5.67
CA THR A 472 -10.65 11.77 4.66
C THR A 472 -11.08 12.12 3.23
N GLY A 473 -10.45 11.48 2.24
CA GLY A 473 -10.91 11.53 0.85
C GLY A 473 -12.36 11.08 0.67
N GLU A 474 -12.80 10.06 1.42
CA GLU A 474 -14.19 9.60 1.42
C GLU A 474 -15.16 10.67 1.94
N MET A 475 -14.80 11.37 3.02
CA MET A 475 -15.59 12.49 3.54
C MET A 475 -15.68 13.63 2.53
N LYS A 476 -14.59 13.91 1.79
CA LYS A 476 -14.59 14.92 0.72
C LYS A 476 -15.60 14.56 -0.38
N GLU A 477 -15.57 13.32 -0.88
CA GLU A 477 -16.50 12.90 -1.93
C GLU A 477 -17.95 12.86 -1.42
N LEU A 478 -18.17 12.51 -0.15
CA LEU A 478 -19.48 12.61 0.51
C LEU A 478 -20.02 14.05 0.52
N VAL A 479 -19.23 15.01 1.02
CA VAL A 479 -19.62 16.43 1.06
C VAL A 479 -19.88 16.96 -0.36
N LYS A 480 -19.02 16.59 -1.32
CA LYS A 480 -19.16 16.98 -2.72
C LYS A 480 -20.43 16.42 -3.35
N GLY A 481 -20.74 15.14 -3.10
CA GLY A 481 -21.96 14.50 -3.60
C GLY A 481 -23.24 15.11 -3.02
N ILE A 482 -23.23 15.49 -1.74
CA ILE A 482 -24.38 16.14 -1.08
C ILE A 482 -24.59 17.57 -1.57
N THR A 483 -23.51 18.34 -1.70
CA THR A 483 -23.60 19.79 -1.94
C THR A 483 -23.55 20.18 -3.41
N GLY A 484 -22.94 19.35 -4.26
CA GLY A 484 -22.61 19.71 -5.65
C GLY A 484 -21.50 20.77 -5.77
N LYS A 485 -20.84 21.15 -4.67
CA LYS A 485 -19.86 22.26 -4.59
C LYS A 485 -18.42 21.77 -4.75
N TYR A 486 -17.50 22.71 -4.98
CA TYR A 486 -16.07 22.38 -5.02
C TYR A 486 -15.54 22.16 -3.59
N VAL A 487 -15.22 20.92 -3.25
CA VAL A 487 -14.67 20.58 -1.92
C VAL A 487 -13.15 20.47 -1.99
N ILE A 488 -12.46 21.20 -1.12
CA ILE A 488 -11.00 21.22 -1.01
C ILE A 488 -10.62 20.59 0.33
N LEU A 489 -9.68 19.63 0.27
CA LEU A 489 -9.21 18.89 1.42
C LEU A 489 -7.72 19.15 1.68
N PRO A 490 -7.34 19.70 2.85
CA PRO A 490 -5.97 20.05 3.22
C PRO A 490 -4.92 18.99 2.89
N ARG A 491 -5.14 17.74 3.34
CA ARG A 491 -4.15 16.66 3.20
C ARG A 491 -3.86 16.31 1.73
N THR A 492 -4.86 16.41 0.86
CA THR A 492 -4.70 16.08 -0.57
C THR A 492 -4.10 17.24 -1.36
N LEU A 493 -4.46 18.48 -0.99
CA LEU A 493 -3.92 19.66 -1.65
C LEU A 493 -2.43 19.82 -1.34
N ILE A 494 -2.04 19.69 -0.06
CA ILE A 494 -0.63 19.79 0.31
C ILE A 494 0.20 18.66 -0.31
N ALA A 495 -0.31 17.42 -0.35
CA ALA A 495 0.39 16.31 -1.00
C ALA A 495 0.66 16.58 -2.49
N ARG A 496 -0.27 17.19 -3.22
CA ARG A 496 -0.05 17.61 -4.62
C ARG A 496 1.03 18.67 -4.74
N MET A 497 1.04 19.66 -3.85
CA MET A 497 2.08 20.70 -3.83
C MET A 497 3.46 20.13 -3.51
N ILE A 498 3.55 19.12 -2.64
CA ILE A 498 4.81 18.46 -2.31
C ILE A 498 5.46 17.82 -3.54
N ASN A 499 4.69 17.22 -4.44
CA ASN A 499 5.23 16.59 -5.67
C ASN A 499 5.94 17.57 -6.61
N GLU A 500 5.71 18.88 -6.49
CA GLU A 500 6.42 19.88 -7.30
C GLU A 500 7.81 20.21 -6.76
N ILE A 501 8.08 19.82 -5.50
CA ILE A 501 9.29 20.20 -4.77
C ILE A 501 10.13 18.95 -4.46
N CYS A 502 9.45 17.85 -4.13
CA CYS A 502 9.98 16.52 -3.94
C CYS A 502 9.64 15.67 -5.17
#